data_AF-A0A172TTS8-F1
#
_entry.id   AF-A0A172TTS8-F1
#
_cell.length_a   1.000
_cell.length_b   1.000
_cell.length_c   1.000
_cell.angle_alpha   90.00
_cell.angle_beta   90.00
_cell.angle_gamma   90.00
#
_symmetry.space_group_name_H-M   'P 1'
#
loop_
_entity.id
_entity.type
_entity.pdbx_description
1 polymer ?
#
loop_
_entity_poly.entity_id
_entity_poly.type
_entity_poly.pdbx_seq_one_letter_code
_entity_poly.pdbx_strand_id
1 'polypeptide(L)'
;MRKILFTLSFFVALCAFAAPPRGGKLTIYSHDKSTIRITIDGRRYPLEYNMLVLNDVEPGNHTIKITEVQASGYNVPTNREKVLYNGSVYVRSNYHVDIVINRYGKTLIDEMDINSSSYNEEVYDNDGDYNYGNAISDLDFDALKRSLQQEKFTSNRMAKAKTAISSNYFKTEQVRQMAQLFSFEDDKMQLVKQAYPKTVDRTNYYQLSDIFSFSSSKDALTRFIQENSSNYDNGTTSKTVISDVDFNRVKSNIQASYSDATKLTAAKQAIDGYYFTASQVKDIVLMFSYDANRLDIAKYAYGRTVNQPDYMLYLGDAFASRTSKDELTRYIANYR
;
A
#
# COMPACT_ATOMS: atom_id res chain seq x y z
N MET A 1 14.73 8.05 82.79
CA MET A 1 13.68 8.41 81.80
C MET A 1 14.20 8.09 80.40
N ARG A 2 13.72 7.01 79.77
CA ARG A 2 14.13 6.61 78.41
C ARG A 2 13.01 7.00 77.45
N LYS A 3 13.30 7.92 76.52
CA LYS A 3 12.38 8.30 75.44
C LYS A 3 12.51 7.28 74.32
N ILE A 4 11.45 6.54 74.04
CA ILE A 4 11.36 5.65 72.87
C ILE A 4 10.77 6.48 71.74
N LEU A 5 11.57 6.77 70.71
CA LEU A 5 11.08 7.36 69.46
C LEU A 5 10.44 6.26 68.61
N PHE A 6 9.15 6.42 68.31
CA PHE A 6 8.45 5.65 67.28
C PHE A 6 8.66 6.36 65.94
N THR A 7 9.50 5.80 65.08
CA THR A 7 9.68 6.27 63.70
C THR A 7 8.55 5.69 62.86
N LEU A 8 7.60 6.54 62.46
CA LEU A 8 6.50 6.19 61.57
C LEU A 8 7.02 6.27 60.12
N SER A 9 7.34 5.11 59.52
CA SER A 9 7.72 5.04 58.10
C SER A 9 6.48 5.21 57.23
N PHE A 10 6.33 6.38 56.62
CA PHE A 10 5.32 6.68 55.61
C PHE A 10 5.71 5.98 54.30
N PHE A 11 5.09 4.83 54.00
CA PHE A 11 5.21 4.16 52.72
C PHE A 11 4.44 5.00 51.69
N VAL A 12 5.13 5.89 50.98
CA VAL A 12 4.59 6.51 49.76
C VAL A 12 4.53 5.41 48.70
N ALA A 13 3.33 4.87 48.48
CA ALA A 13 3.07 4.05 47.31
C ALA A 13 3.23 4.95 46.07
N LEU A 14 4.39 4.85 45.43
CA LEU A 14 4.63 5.45 44.13
C LEU A 14 3.75 4.70 43.13
N CYS A 15 2.50 5.13 42.94
CA CYS A 15 1.76 4.77 41.75
C CYS A 15 2.48 5.45 40.58
N ALA A 16 3.40 4.72 39.95
CA ALA A 16 3.85 5.08 38.63
C ALA A 16 2.61 5.06 37.74
N PHE A 17 2.12 6.24 37.35
CA PHE A 17 1.25 6.37 36.20
C PHE A 17 2.09 5.98 34.99
N ALA A 18 2.23 4.68 34.74
CA ALA A 18 2.51 4.21 33.40
C ALA A 18 1.36 4.75 32.55
N ALA A 19 1.69 5.50 31.50
CA ALA A 19 0.69 5.85 30.50
C ALA A 19 -0.06 4.56 30.15
N PRO A 20 -1.41 4.55 30.13
CA PRO A 20 -2.14 3.35 29.77
C PRO A 20 -1.56 2.84 28.45
N PRO A 21 -1.25 1.53 28.32
CA PRO A 21 -0.76 0.99 27.07
C PRO A 21 -1.72 1.45 25.98
N ARG A 22 -1.19 2.11 24.94
CA ARG A 22 -2.02 2.55 23.82
C ARG A 22 -2.73 1.32 23.28
N GLY A 23 -4.05 1.32 23.30
CA GLY A 23 -4.80 0.19 22.78
C GLY A 23 -4.54 0.03 21.28
N GLY A 24 -4.92 -1.12 20.74
CA GLY A 24 -4.99 -1.30 19.30
C GLY A 24 -6.25 -0.64 18.72
N LYS A 25 -6.32 -0.59 17.40
CA LYS A 25 -7.54 -0.24 16.66
C LYS A 25 -8.07 -1.50 15.99
N LEU A 26 -9.39 -1.69 16.02
CA LEU A 26 -10.05 -2.76 15.28
C LEU A 26 -11.13 -2.16 14.40
N THR A 27 -11.03 -2.37 13.09
CA THR A 27 -12.09 -2.03 12.16
C THR A 27 -12.70 -3.32 11.61
N ILE A 28 -14.02 -3.33 11.47
CA ILE A 28 -14.74 -4.36 10.73
C ILE A 28 -15.58 -3.67 9.68
N TYR A 29 -15.32 -3.95 8.41
CA TYR A 29 -16.00 -3.32 7.29
C TYR A 29 -16.70 -4.34 6.39
N SER A 30 -17.98 -4.09 6.08
CA SER A 30 -18.73 -4.87 5.09
C SER A 30 -18.90 -4.10 3.79
N HIS A 31 -18.45 -4.72 2.69
CA HIS A 31 -18.67 -4.21 1.33
C HIS A 31 -20.11 -4.43 0.84
N ASP A 32 -20.94 -5.15 1.59
CA ASP A 32 -22.33 -5.43 1.27
C ASP A 32 -23.27 -4.74 2.26
N LYS A 33 -24.50 -4.44 1.80
CA LYS A 33 -25.60 -3.88 2.60
C LYS A 33 -26.35 -4.95 3.40
N SER A 34 -25.89 -6.20 3.37
CA SER A 34 -26.46 -7.26 4.19
C SER A 34 -26.37 -6.87 5.67
N THR A 35 -27.43 -7.19 6.42
CA THR A 35 -27.45 -6.95 7.86
C THR A 35 -26.54 -7.97 8.52
N ILE A 36 -25.35 -7.56 8.93
CA ILE A 36 -24.46 -8.43 9.70
C ILE A 36 -24.57 -8.12 11.20
N ARG A 37 -24.41 -9.15 12.02
CA ARG A 37 -24.26 -9.07 13.47
C ARG A 37 -22.80 -9.32 13.80
N ILE A 38 -22.23 -8.41 14.58
CA ILE A 38 -20.86 -8.51 15.07
C ILE A 38 -20.91 -8.73 16.57
N THR A 39 -20.21 -9.76 17.02
CA THR A 39 -19.96 -10.05 18.44
C THR A 39 -18.46 -10.13 18.67
N ILE A 40 -17.96 -9.34 19.63
CA ILE A 40 -16.56 -9.35 20.06
C ILE A 40 -16.55 -9.65 21.56
N ASP A 41 -15.87 -10.72 21.97
CA ASP A 41 -15.81 -11.21 23.36
C ASP A 41 -17.19 -11.41 24.01
N GLY A 42 -18.12 -11.95 23.21
CA GLY A 42 -19.50 -12.17 23.63
C GLY A 42 -20.37 -10.92 23.66
N ARG A 43 -19.81 -9.71 23.46
CA ARG A 43 -20.56 -8.44 23.41
C ARG A 43 -20.93 -8.08 21.98
N ARG A 44 -22.17 -7.64 21.77
CA ARG A 44 -22.68 -7.27 20.44
C ARG A 44 -22.39 -5.80 20.14
N TYR A 45 -21.94 -5.53 18.92
CA TYR A 45 -21.65 -4.18 18.43
C TYR A 45 -22.56 -3.82 17.26
N PRO A 46 -23.07 -2.57 17.21
CA PRO A 46 -23.79 -2.05 16.05
C PRO A 46 -22.81 -1.74 14.92
N LEU A 47 -23.33 -1.69 13.69
CA LEU A 47 -22.61 -1.12 12.55
C LEU A 47 -23.11 0.29 12.29
N GLU A 48 -22.18 1.19 11.99
CA GLU A 48 -22.45 2.52 11.46
C GLU A 48 -21.93 2.57 10.03
N TYR A 49 -22.78 2.88 9.05
CA TYR A 49 -22.38 2.98 7.64
C TYR A 49 -21.63 1.73 7.09
N ASN A 50 -22.05 0.53 7.52
CA ASN A 50 -21.42 -0.77 7.21
C ASN A 50 -20.01 -0.95 7.78
N MET A 51 -19.61 -0.12 8.74
CA MET A 51 -18.33 -0.19 9.43
C MET A 51 -18.55 -0.24 10.96
N LEU A 52 -17.69 -0.95 11.65
CA LEU A 52 -17.47 -0.84 13.08
C LEU A 52 -16.03 -0.37 13.28
N VAL A 53 -15.82 0.67 14.07
CA VAL A 53 -14.50 1.13 14.48
C VAL A 53 -14.44 1.08 16.00
N LEU A 54 -13.48 0.33 16.52
CA LEU A 54 -13.15 0.31 17.94
C LEU A 54 -11.74 0.87 18.10
N ASN A 55 -11.66 1.98 18.81
CA ASN A 55 -10.39 2.54 19.26
C ASN A 55 -10.07 2.01 20.66
N ASP A 56 -8.78 2.04 21.01
CA ASP A 56 -8.28 1.64 22.33
C ASP A 56 -8.68 0.22 22.75
N VAL A 57 -8.67 -0.72 21.80
CA VAL A 57 -8.90 -2.14 22.07
C VAL A 57 -7.74 -2.69 22.90
N GLU A 58 -8.06 -3.37 24.00
CA GLU A 58 -7.03 -3.96 24.87
C GLU A 58 -6.11 -4.88 24.07
N PRO A 59 -4.78 -4.82 24.23
CA PRO A 59 -3.90 -5.74 23.53
C PRO A 59 -4.14 -7.19 23.99
N GLY A 60 -4.40 -8.09 23.05
CA GLY A 60 -4.71 -9.48 23.39
C GLY A 60 -5.49 -10.23 22.32
N ASN A 61 -5.89 -11.46 22.64
CA ASN A 61 -6.75 -12.26 21.79
C ASN A 61 -8.21 -11.89 22.03
N HIS A 62 -8.90 -11.45 20.99
CA HIS A 62 -10.33 -11.16 20.99
C HIS A 62 -11.07 -12.18 20.15
N THR A 63 -12.15 -12.73 20.70
CA THR A 63 -13.03 -13.64 19.99
C THR A 63 -14.02 -12.84 19.14
N ILE A 64 -14.00 -13.04 17.83
CA ILE A 64 -14.83 -12.30 16.89
C ILE A 64 -15.74 -13.27 16.15
N LYS A 65 -17.04 -12.98 16.20
CA LYS A 65 -18.06 -13.69 15.44
C LYS A 65 -18.87 -12.70 14.61
N ILE A 66 -18.96 -12.98 13.32
CA ILE A 66 -19.67 -12.16 12.34
C ILE A 66 -20.68 -13.06 11.65
N THR A 67 -21.96 -12.73 11.76
CA THR A 67 -23.05 -13.47 11.10
C THR A 67 -23.87 -12.57 10.20
N GLU A 68 -24.16 -13.03 9.00
CA GLU A 68 -25.12 -12.41 8.10
C GLU A 68 -26.54 -12.85 8.49
N VAL A 69 -27.43 -11.88 8.71
CA VAL A 69 -28.85 -12.11 8.97
C VAL A 69 -29.58 -12.06 7.64
N GLN A 70 -30.03 -13.23 7.17
CA GLN A 70 -30.84 -13.30 5.96
C GLN A 70 -32.30 -13.04 6.32
N ALA A 71 -32.90 -12.01 5.70
CA ALA A 71 -34.33 -11.77 5.82
C ALA A 71 -35.08 -12.87 5.05
N SER A 72 -35.89 -13.65 5.75
CA SER A 72 -36.79 -14.62 5.12
C SER A 72 -38.02 -13.88 4.60
N GLY A 73 -38.45 -14.19 3.37
CA GLY A 73 -39.65 -13.61 2.76
C GLY A 73 -40.93 -13.89 3.58
N TYR A 74 -41.99 -13.14 3.25
CA TYR A 74 -43.32 -13.16 3.86
C TYR A 74 -43.73 -14.56 4.41
N ASN A 75 -43.94 -14.65 5.73
CA ASN A 75 -44.52 -15.77 6.49
C ASN A 75 -43.63 -16.91 7.02
N VAL A 76 -42.32 -16.74 7.24
CA VAL A 76 -41.55 -17.72 8.07
C VAL A 76 -40.64 -17.01 9.09
N PRO A 77 -40.85 -17.20 10.41
CA PRO A 77 -39.99 -16.61 11.44
C PRO A 77 -38.78 -17.51 11.68
N THR A 78 -37.88 -17.59 10.69
CA THR A 78 -36.55 -18.14 10.93
C THR A 78 -35.52 -17.19 10.35
N ASN A 79 -34.93 -16.37 11.22
CA ASN A 79 -33.72 -15.61 10.91
C ASN A 79 -32.60 -16.63 10.69
N ARG A 80 -32.41 -17.09 9.44
CA ARG A 80 -31.25 -17.92 9.12
C ARG A 80 -30.02 -17.03 9.22
N GLU A 81 -29.17 -17.34 10.19
CA GLU A 81 -27.87 -16.71 10.34
C GLU A 81 -26.83 -17.52 9.58
N LYS A 82 -26.12 -16.86 8.65
CA LYS A 82 -24.95 -17.44 7.99
C LYS A 82 -23.70 -16.90 8.68
N VAL A 83 -22.84 -17.79 9.19
CA VAL A 83 -21.56 -17.38 9.78
C VAL A 83 -20.61 -16.95 8.67
N LEU A 84 -20.13 -15.71 8.72
CA LEU A 84 -19.13 -15.14 7.81
C LEU A 84 -17.73 -15.24 8.38
N TYR A 85 -17.62 -15.11 9.70
CA TYR A 85 -16.38 -15.28 10.45
C TYR A 85 -16.67 -15.76 11.86
N ASN A 86 -15.85 -16.66 12.37
CA ASN A 86 -15.86 -17.09 13.77
C ASN A 86 -14.45 -17.54 14.14
N GLY A 87 -13.73 -16.73 14.91
CA GLY A 87 -12.33 -16.98 15.22
C GLY A 87 -11.77 -16.02 16.26
N SER A 88 -10.54 -16.29 16.69
CA SER A 88 -9.77 -15.40 17.57
C SER A 88 -8.86 -14.52 16.71
N VAL A 89 -8.84 -13.23 17.02
CA VAL A 89 -7.97 -12.23 16.39
C VAL A 89 -7.10 -11.60 17.47
N TYR A 90 -5.79 -11.59 17.24
CA TYR A 90 -4.84 -10.97 18.16
C TYR A 90 -4.69 -9.50 17.80
N VAL A 91 -5.00 -8.60 18.74
CA VAL A 91 -4.84 -7.16 18.61
C VAL A 91 -3.59 -6.76 19.37
N ARG A 92 -2.60 -6.19 18.67
CA ARG A 92 -1.39 -5.64 19.31
C ARG A 92 -1.64 -4.21 19.79
N SER A 93 -0.90 -3.81 20.82
CA SER A 93 -0.79 -2.40 21.21
C SER A 93 -0.24 -1.62 20.01
N ASN A 94 -0.86 -0.48 19.71
CA ASN A 94 -0.44 0.42 18.63
C ASN A 94 -0.51 -0.19 17.22
N TYR A 95 -1.32 -1.22 17.00
CA TYR A 95 -1.62 -1.74 15.66
C TYR A 95 -3.10 -1.59 15.35
N HIS A 96 -3.40 -1.40 14.08
CA HIS A 96 -4.73 -1.46 13.52
C HIS A 96 -4.93 -2.80 12.84
N VAL A 97 -5.89 -3.57 13.35
CA VAL A 97 -6.42 -4.76 12.69
C VAL A 97 -7.67 -4.39 11.89
N ASP A 98 -7.68 -4.67 10.60
CA ASP A 98 -8.83 -4.46 9.72
C ASP A 98 -9.43 -5.80 9.28
N ILE A 99 -10.74 -5.97 9.47
CA ILE A 99 -11.50 -7.15 9.09
C ILE A 99 -12.49 -6.76 8.01
N VAL A 100 -12.20 -7.16 6.78
CA VAL A 100 -12.99 -6.81 5.61
C VAL A 100 -13.83 -7.99 5.16
N ILE A 101 -15.15 -7.82 5.17
CA ILE A 101 -16.10 -8.74 4.56
C ILE A 101 -16.38 -8.27 3.14
N ASN A 102 -16.05 -9.11 2.17
CA ASN A 102 -16.38 -8.84 0.78
C ASN A 102 -17.84 -9.22 0.46
N ARG A 103 -18.32 -8.82 -0.72
CA ARG A 103 -19.70 -9.07 -1.18
C ARG A 103 -20.11 -10.55 -1.26
N TYR A 104 -19.15 -11.47 -1.24
CA TYR A 104 -19.39 -12.91 -1.32
C TYR A 104 -19.43 -13.54 0.09
N GLY A 105 -19.28 -12.73 1.13
CA GLY A 105 -19.19 -13.18 2.51
C GLY A 105 -17.85 -13.81 2.88
N LYS A 106 -16.78 -13.57 2.10
CA LYS A 106 -15.42 -13.94 2.51
C LYS A 106 -14.83 -12.83 3.37
N THR A 107 -14.13 -13.25 4.41
CA THR A 107 -13.49 -12.36 5.38
C THR A 107 -11.99 -12.30 5.11
N LEU A 108 -11.45 -11.10 5.04
CA LEU A 108 -10.01 -10.80 4.99
C LEU A 108 -9.63 -10.11 6.29
N ILE A 109 -8.46 -10.42 6.82
CA ILE A 109 -7.94 -9.81 8.04
C ILE A 109 -6.55 -9.29 7.71
N ASP A 110 -6.31 -8.02 8.00
CA ASP A 110 -5.02 -7.36 7.82
C ASP A 110 -4.61 -6.64 9.11
N GLU A 111 -3.30 -6.45 9.31
CA GLU A 111 -2.73 -5.82 10.51
C GLU A 111 -1.63 -4.83 10.08
N MET A 112 -1.72 -3.58 10.55
CA MET A 112 -0.71 -2.55 10.29
C MET A 112 -0.39 -1.71 11.54
N ASP A 113 0.84 -1.22 11.64
CA ASP A 113 1.25 -0.32 12.74
C ASP A 113 0.51 1.03 12.61
N ILE A 114 -0.03 1.55 13.72
CA ILE A 114 -0.71 2.85 13.76
C ILE A 114 0.26 4.02 13.56
N ASN A 115 1.54 3.87 13.94
CA ASN A 115 2.60 4.88 13.75
C ASN A 115 3.32 4.76 12.40
N SER A 116 3.02 3.73 11.59
CA SER A 116 3.37 3.74 10.18
C SER A 116 2.67 4.94 9.55
N SER A 117 3.41 5.80 8.85
CA SER A 117 2.96 7.04 8.18
C SER A 117 1.83 6.86 7.13
N SER A 118 1.14 5.72 7.15
CA SER A 118 0.05 5.32 6.29
C SER A 118 -1.34 5.38 6.96
N TYR A 119 -1.42 5.81 8.23
CA TYR A 119 -2.66 6.23 8.90
C TYR A 119 -2.58 7.72 9.28
N ASN A 120 -2.76 8.60 8.29
CA ASN A 120 -3.27 9.94 8.58
C ASN A 120 -4.72 9.97 8.11
N GLU A 121 -5.61 9.54 9.00
CA GLU A 121 -6.89 10.21 9.13
C GLU A 121 -6.63 11.36 10.09
N GLU A 122 -6.44 12.57 9.56
CA GLU A 122 -7.05 13.78 10.09
C GLU A 122 -6.76 14.98 9.18
N VAL A 123 -7.86 15.70 8.92
CA VAL A 123 -7.98 17.15 8.91
C VAL A 123 -7.36 17.90 7.72
N TYR A 124 -8.25 18.71 7.12
CA TYR A 124 -7.96 19.76 6.17
C TYR A 124 -6.83 20.65 6.70
N ASP A 125 -5.68 20.61 6.06
CA ASP A 125 -4.80 21.77 5.99
C ASP A 125 -4.58 22.15 4.52
N ASN A 126 -5.19 23.28 4.22
CA ASN A 126 -5.00 24.08 3.04
C ASN A 126 -3.58 24.65 3.11
N ASP A 127 -2.64 24.12 2.33
CA ASP A 127 -1.55 24.92 1.78
C ASP A 127 -0.76 24.17 0.70
N GLY A 128 -0.55 24.86 -0.41
CA GLY A 128 0.29 24.39 -1.52
C GLY A 128 -0.40 24.42 -2.87
N ASP A 129 -0.88 25.60 -3.27
CA ASP A 129 -1.26 25.95 -4.63
C ASP A 129 -0.08 25.70 -5.60
N TYR A 130 0.11 24.44 -6.01
CA TYR A 130 0.68 24.12 -7.31
C TYR A 130 -0.46 24.19 -8.30
N ASN A 131 -0.62 25.38 -8.86
CA ASN A 131 -1.54 25.73 -9.91
C ASN A 131 -1.33 24.84 -11.16
N TYR A 132 -1.79 23.60 -11.11
CA TYR A 132 -2.15 22.81 -12.29
C TYR A 132 -3.51 23.31 -12.74
N GLY A 133 -3.56 24.49 -13.37
CA GLY A 133 -4.79 25.16 -13.82
C GLY A 133 -5.67 24.38 -14.81
N ASN A 134 -5.48 23.07 -14.94
CA ASN A 134 -6.22 22.15 -15.78
C ASN A 134 -6.76 20.91 -15.03
N ALA A 135 -6.35 20.66 -13.78
CA ALA A 135 -6.84 19.52 -13.00
C ALA A 135 -8.17 19.86 -12.31
N ILE A 136 -9.07 18.88 -12.20
CA ILE A 136 -10.32 19.02 -11.47
C ILE A 136 -10.05 19.44 -10.01
N SER A 137 -10.81 20.42 -9.53
CA SER A 137 -10.72 20.87 -8.14
C SER A 137 -11.09 19.75 -7.18
N ASP A 138 -10.57 19.77 -5.95
CA ASP A 138 -10.88 18.72 -4.98
C ASP A 138 -12.38 18.70 -4.62
N LEU A 139 -13.02 19.87 -4.59
CA LEU A 139 -14.47 20.00 -4.39
C LEU A 139 -15.28 19.32 -5.51
N ASP A 140 -14.94 19.60 -6.76
CA ASP A 140 -15.63 19.01 -7.92
C ASP A 140 -15.34 17.51 -8.03
N PHE A 141 -14.11 17.11 -7.68
CA PHE A 141 -13.73 15.71 -7.63
C PHE A 141 -14.52 14.94 -6.57
N ASP A 142 -14.71 15.51 -5.38
CA ASP A 142 -15.53 14.91 -4.32
C ASP A 142 -16.98 14.72 -4.77
N ALA A 143 -17.54 15.72 -5.46
CA ALA A 143 -18.88 15.62 -6.04
C ALA A 143 -18.95 14.49 -7.09
N LEU A 144 -17.97 14.41 -7.99
CA LEU A 144 -17.85 13.33 -8.97
C LEU A 144 -17.74 11.95 -8.31
N LYS A 145 -16.87 11.82 -7.29
CA LYS A 145 -16.64 10.57 -6.55
C LYS A 145 -17.92 10.06 -5.91
N ARG A 146 -18.68 10.92 -5.21
CA ARG A 146 -20.00 10.59 -4.66
C ARG A 146 -20.96 10.14 -5.76
N SER A 147 -20.95 10.84 -6.89
CA SER A 147 -21.79 10.53 -8.04
C SER A 147 -21.46 9.16 -8.67
N LEU A 148 -20.20 8.73 -8.67
CA LEU A 148 -19.76 7.41 -9.11
C LEU A 148 -20.11 6.30 -8.10
N GLN A 149 -20.01 6.60 -6.80
CA GLN A 149 -20.38 5.68 -5.72
C GLN A 149 -21.88 5.34 -5.71
N GLN A 150 -22.73 6.30 -6.10
CA GLN A 150 -24.18 6.10 -6.19
C GLN A 150 -24.61 5.19 -7.36
N GLU A 151 -23.75 4.98 -8.37
CA GLU A 151 -24.05 4.11 -9.50
C GLU A 151 -24.08 2.64 -9.08
N LYS A 152 -25.22 1.97 -9.31
CA LYS A 152 -25.43 0.56 -8.92
C LYS A 152 -24.74 -0.43 -9.87
N PHE A 153 -24.67 -0.10 -11.15
CA PHE A 153 -24.10 -0.96 -12.18
C PHE A 153 -22.70 -0.49 -12.55
N THR A 154 -21.74 -1.41 -12.56
CA THR A 154 -20.35 -1.12 -12.92
C THR A 154 -20.23 -0.51 -14.32
N SER A 155 -21.05 -0.95 -15.27
CA SER A 155 -21.12 -0.38 -16.62
C SER A 155 -21.49 1.11 -16.63
N ASN A 156 -22.50 1.49 -15.84
CA ASN A 156 -22.93 2.88 -15.72
C ASN A 156 -21.87 3.73 -15.01
N ARG A 157 -21.25 3.18 -13.95
CA ARG A 157 -20.12 3.81 -13.27
C ARG A 157 -18.95 4.04 -14.22
N MET A 158 -18.61 3.05 -15.04
CA MET A 158 -17.54 3.15 -16.03
C MET A 158 -17.87 4.18 -17.11
N ALA A 159 -19.09 4.20 -17.63
CA ALA A 159 -19.52 5.19 -18.62
C ALA A 159 -19.38 6.63 -18.08
N LYS A 160 -19.85 6.85 -16.86
CA LYS A 160 -19.77 8.15 -16.17
C LYS A 160 -18.33 8.56 -15.87
N ALA A 161 -17.50 7.61 -15.41
CA ALA A 161 -16.07 7.85 -15.20
C ALA A 161 -15.37 8.25 -16.50
N LYS A 162 -15.67 7.57 -17.62
CA LYS A 162 -15.11 7.92 -18.94
C LYS A 162 -15.49 9.33 -19.38
N THR A 163 -16.74 9.74 -19.19
CA THR A 163 -17.21 11.11 -19.50
C THR A 163 -16.49 12.16 -18.63
N ALA A 164 -16.24 11.86 -17.36
CA ALA A 164 -15.49 12.75 -16.49
C ALA A 164 -14.01 12.86 -16.92
N ILE A 165 -13.39 11.73 -17.27
CA ILE A 165 -12.00 11.64 -17.79
C ILE A 165 -11.85 12.40 -19.10
N SER A 166 -12.81 12.33 -20.02
CA SER A 166 -12.71 13.06 -21.29
C SER A 166 -12.70 14.58 -21.11
N SER A 167 -13.40 15.06 -20.08
CA SER A 167 -13.72 16.47 -19.89
C SER A 167 -12.77 17.21 -18.94
N ASN A 168 -12.01 16.49 -18.11
CA ASN A 168 -11.15 17.07 -17.08
C ASN A 168 -9.76 16.42 -17.07
N TYR A 169 -8.78 17.07 -16.44
CA TYR A 169 -7.55 16.40 -16.02
C TYR A 169 -7.61 16.03 -14.54
N PHE A 170 -6.82 15.04 -14.14
CA PHE A 170 -6.82 14.46 -12.81
C PHE A 170 -5.39 14.39 -12.26
N LYS A 171 -5.26 14.40 -10.95
CA LYS A 171 -4.05 13.93 -10.26
C LYS A 171 -4.07 12.40 -10.21
N THR A 172 -2.90 11.78 -10.11
CA THR A 172 -2.73 10.33 -10.00
C THR A 172 -3.54 9.78 -8.82
N GLU A 173 -3.54 10.50 -7.70
CA GLU A 173 -4.31 10.13 -6.51
C GLU A 173 -5.83 10.19 -6.74
N GLN A 174 -6.32 11.16 -7.51
CA GLN A 174 -7.74 11.22 -7.90
C GLN A 174 -8.10 10.02 -8.80
N VAL A 175 -7.20 9.62 -9.71
CA VAL A 175 -7.39 8.40 -10.51
C VAL A 175 -7.39 7.14 -9.64
N ARG A 176 -6.51 7.06 -8.63
CA ARG A 176 -6.48 5.96 -7.65
C ARG A 176 -7.85 5.79 -7.00
N GLN A 177 -8.38 6.87 -6.46
CA GLN A 177 -9.66 6.87 -5.75
C GLN A 177 -10.81 6.46 -6.67
N MET A 178 -10.82 6.92 -7.93
CA MET A 178 -11.80 6.48 -8.93
C MET A 178 -11.69 4.98 -9.25
N ALA A 179 -10.46 4.48 -9.44
CA ALA A 179 -10.22 3.07 -9.74
C ALA A 179 -10.63 2.17 -8.58
N GLN A 180 -10.42 2.59 -7.33
CA GLN A 180 -10.84 1.85 -6.13
C GLN A 180 -12.38 1.70 -6.00
N LEU A 181 -13.17 2.50 -6.72
CA LEU A 181 -14.61 2.30 -6.82
C LEU A 181 -15.00 1.08 -7.65
N PHE A 182 -14.03 0.47 -8.36
CA PHE A 182 -14.21 -0.75 -9.14
C PHE A 182 -13.63 -1.94 -8.40
N SER A 183 -14.28 -3.08 -8.56
CA SER A 183 -14.01 -4.24 -7.72
C SER A 183 -13.28 -5.36 -8.45
N PHE A 184 -13.43 -5.42 -9.78
CA PHE A 184 -12.66 -6.30 -10.62
C PHE A 184 -11.43 -5.56 -11.16
N GLU A 185 -10.31 -6.27 -11.23
CA GLU A 185 -9.06 -5.67 -11.70
C GLU A 185 -9.11 -5.29 -13.18
N ASP A 186 -9.90 -5.99 -14.00
CA ASP A 186 -10.10 -5.64 -15.41
C ASP A 186 -10.76 -4.26 -15.55
N ASP A 187 -11.76 -3.95 -14.71
CA ASP A 187 -12.41 -2.65 -14.69
C ASP A 187 -11.45 -1.56 -14.20
N LYS A 188 -10.69 -1.84 -13.12
CA LYS A 188 -9.65 -0.93 -12.62
C LYS A 188 -8.63 -0.64 -13.72
N MET A 189 -8.14 -1.67 -14.40
CA MET A 189 -7.17 -1.59 -15.49
C MET A 189 -7.72 -0.75 -16.65
N GLN A 190 -8.97 -0.97 -17.03
CA GLN A 190 -9.62 -0.19 -18.07
C GLN A 190 -9.67 1.30 -17.72
N LEU A 191 -10.06 1.63 -16.48
CA LEU A 191 -10.15 3.01 -16.04
C LEU A 191 -8.78 3.70 -16.00
N VAL A 192 -7.76 3.06 -15.41
CA VAL A 192 -6.42 3.66 -15.33
C VAL A 192 -5.82 3.86 -16.72
N LYS A 193 -5.95 2.89 -17.64
CA LYS A 193 -5.49 3.08 -19.01
C LYS A 193 -6.14 4.28 -19.69
N GLN A 194 -7.45 4.46 -19.48
CA GLN A 194 -8.20 5.59 -20.03
C GLN A 194 -7.82 6.93 -19.40
N ALA A 195 -7.51 6.96 -18.10
CA ALA A 195 -7.18 8.16 -17.35
C ALA A 195 -5.73 8.62 -17.53
N TYR A 196 -4.81 7.74 -17.93
CA TYR A 196 -3.40 8.05 -18.14
C TYR A 196 -3.13 9.30 -19.01
N PRO A 197 -3.69 9.44 -20.23
CA PRO A 197 -3.48 10.65 -21.04
C PRO A 197 -4.11 11.90 -20.43
N LYS A 198 -4.96 11.78 -19.40
CA LYS A 198 -5.65 12.88 -18.72
C LYS A 198 -5.15 13.08 -17.29
N THR A 199 -3.96 12.58 -16.96
CA THR A 199 -3.34 12.76 -15.65
C THR A 199 -2.24 13.82 -15.70
N VAL A 200 -2.20 14.75 -14.75
CA VAL A 200 -1.24 15.88 -14.76
C VAL A 200 0.14 15.50 -14.23
N ASP A 201 0.20 14.61 -13.25
CA ASP A 201 1.42 14.17 -12.56
C ASP A 201 1.77 12.71 -12.92
N ARG A 202 1.80 12.40 -14.23
CA ARG A 202 2.05 11.01 -14.74
C ARG A 202 3.34 10.38 -14.23
N THR A 203 4.30 11.18 -13.79
CA THR A 203 5.50 10.69 -13.12
C THR A 203 5.18 9.85 -11.88
N ASN A 204 4.04 10.07 -11.22
CA ASN A 204 3.60 9.29 -10.05
C ASN A 204 2.70 8.09 -10.42
N TYR A 205 2.36 7.89 -11.69
CA TYR A 205 1.31 6.94 -12.12
C TYR A 205 1.59 5.47 -11.78
N TYR A 206 2.87 5.11 -11.63
CA TYR A 206 3.29 3.77 -11.21
C TYR A 206 2.74 3.38 -9.83
N GLN A 207 2.45 4.36 -8.96
CA GLN A 207 1.90 4.13 -7.62
C GLN A 207 0.50 3.51 -7.67
N LEU A 208 -0.18 3.54 -8.82
CA LEU A 208 -1.44 2.83 -9.01
C LEU A 208 -1.27 1.31 -9.02
N SER A 209 -0.04 0.77 -9.08
CA SER A 209 0.20 -0.67 -8.93
C SER A 209 -0.36 -1.25 -7.62
N ASP A 210 -0.42 -0.45 -6.55
CA ASP A 210 -0.92 -0.87 -5.24
C ASP A 210 -2.43 -1.15 -5.21
N ILE A 211 -3.21 -0.64 -6.17
CA ILE A 211 -4.66 -0.90 -6.24
C ILE A 211 -4.98 -2.29 -6.80
N PHE A 212 -3.98 -2.97 -7.36
CA PHE A 212 -4.08 -4.31 -7.93
C PHE A 212 -3.54 -5.33 -6.93
N SER A 213 -4.26 -6.43 -6.76
CA SER A 213 -3.88 -7.57 -5.95
C SER A 213 -3.10 -8.62 -6.76
N PHE A 214 -3.42 -8.82 -8.04
CA PHE A 214 -2.72 -9.78 -8.89
C PHE A 214 -1.43 -9.21 -9.49
N SER A 215 -0.35 -10.00 -9.47
CA SER A 215 0.93 -9.65 -10.10
C SER A 215 0.79 -9.39 -11.60
N SER A 216 -0.03 -10.19 -12.30
CA SER A 216 -0.30 -10.02 -13.74
C SER A 216 -0.87 -8.66 -14.10
N SER A 217 -1.72 -8.10 -13.23
CA SER A 217 -2.30 -6.76 -13.43
C SER A 217 -1.29 -5.66 -13.13
N LYS A 218 -0.45 -5.83 -12.10
CA LYS A 218 0.67 -4.91 -11.83
C LYS A 218 1.62 -4.86 -13.03
N ASP A 219 2.01 -6.01 -13.57
CA ASP A 219 2.87 -6.10 -14.76
C ASP A 219 2.21 -5.50 -16.01
N ALA A 220 0.89 -5.67 -16.17
CA ALA A 220 0.15 -5.07 -17.27
C ALA A 220 0.07 -3.54 -17.18
N LEU A 221 -0.06 -2.97 -15.98
CA LEU A 221 0.01 -1.52 -15.77
C LEU A 221 1.42 -1.01 -16.09
N THR A 222 2.46 -1.67 -15.58
CA THR A 222 3.86 -1.29 -15.82
C THR A 222 4.18 -1.26 -17.31
N ARG A 223 3.83 -2.31 -18.06
CA ARG A 223 4.01 -2.36 -19.52
C ARG A 223 3.28 -1.21 -20.22
N PHE A 224 2.02 -0.96 -19.84
CA PHE A 224 1.24 0.12 -20.41
C PHE A 224 1.88 1.50 -20.18
N ILE A 225 2.37 1.77 -18.96
CA ILE A 225 3.07 3.03 -18.65
C ILE A 225 4.34 3.15 -19.50
N GLN A 226 5.12 2.09 -19.64
CA GLN A 226 6.36 2.10 -20.45
C GLN A 226 6.07 2.39 -21.93
N GLU A 227 5.09 1.71 -22.53
CA GLU A 227 4.66 1.92 -23.92
C GLU A 227 4.19 3.37 -24.14
N ASN A 228 3.47 3.95 -23.19
CA ASN A 228 2.85 5.27 -23.34
C ASN A 228 3.71 6.43 -22.81
N SER A 229 4.76 6.15 -22.04
CA SER A 229 5.79 7.15 -21.68
C SER A 229 6.71 7.43 -22.87
N SER A 230 6.92 6.44 -23.74
CA SER A 230 7.75 6.54 -24.95
C SER A 230 7.11 7.38 -26.06
N ASN A 231 5.78 7.52 -26.06
CA ASN A 231 5.01 8.18 -27.13
C ASN A 231 4.75 9.68 -26.89
N TYR A 232 5.19 10.24 -25.75
CA TYR A 232 5.07 11.68 -25.45
C TYR A 232 6.44 12.40 -25.46
N ASP A 233 7.52 11.68 -25.78
CA ASP A 233 8.84 12.24 -25.97
C ASP A 233 8.98 12.68 -27.43
N ASN A 234 8.52 13.89 -27.73
CA ASN A 234 8.80 14.55 -28.99
C ASN A 234 10.27 15.01 -28.96
N GLY A 235 11.18 14.09 -29.22
CA GLY A 235 12.59 14.36 -29.52
C GLY A 235 13.56 14.16 -28.35
N THR A 236 14.38 13.10 -28.50
CA THR A 236 15.68 12.83 -27.86
C THR A 236 15.65 11.83 -26.70
N THR A 237 15.70 10.54 -27.03
CA THR A 237 15.99 9.45 -26.07
C THR A 237 17.43 9.51 -25.54
N SER A 238 17.72 10.49 -24.69
CA SER A 238 18.77 10.36 -23.70
C SER A 238 18.13 9.75 -22.47
N LYS A 239 18.24 8.41 -22.32
CA LYS A 239 18.01 7.78 -21.02
C LYS A 239 18.86 8.55 -20.00
N THR A 240 18.23 9.19 -19.04
CA THR A 240 18.91 10.06 -18.07
C THR A 240 19.37 9.26 -16.86
N VAL A 241 20.37 9.79 -16.14
CA VAL A 241 20.74 9.27 -14.82
C VAL A 241 19.58 9.51 -13.86
N ILE A 242 19.21 8.49 -13.09
CA ILE A 242 18.12 8.58 -12.12
C ILE A 242 18.36 9.70 -11.11
N SER A 243 17.34 10.52 -10.85
CA SER A 243 17.38 11.56 -9.83
C SER A 243 17.34 10.94 -8.42
N ASP A 244 17.84 11.63 -7.40
CA ASP A 244 17.82 11.11 -6.02
C ASP A 244 16.39 10.87 -5.50
N VAL A 245 15.45 11.72 -5.93
CA VAL A 245 14.02 11.59 -5.59
C VAL A 245 13.46 10.30 -6.20
N ASP A 246 13.72 10.06 -7.48
CA ASP A 246 13.27 8.85 -8.17
C ASP A 246 13.98 7.60 -7.65
N PHE A 247 15.25 7.72 -7.28
CA PHE A 247 16.01 6.64 -6.71
C PHE A 247 15.45 6.19 -5.34
N ASN A 248 15.09 7.14 -4.46
CA ASN A 248 14.44 6.81 -3.20
C ASN A 248 13.09 6.11 -3.39
N ARG A 249 12.35 6.45 -4.45
CA ARG A 249 11.09 5.79 -4.81
C ARG A 249 11.30 4.36 -5.29
N VAL A 250 12.32 4.12 -6.13
CA VAL A 250 12.76 2.78 -6.53
C VAL A 250 13.11 1.93 -5.30
N LYS A 251 13.85 2.51 -4.35
CA LYS A 251 14.23 1.83 -3.11
C LYS A 251 13.01 1.38 -2.30
N SER A 252 12.04 2.26 -2.07
CA SER A 252 10.82 1.92 -1.34
C SER A 252 10.00 0.83 -2.05
N ASN A 253 9.93 0.85 -3.39
CA ASN A 253 9.20 -0.16 -4.16
C ASN A 253 9.82 -1.56 -4.02
N ILE A 254 11.15 -1.65 -4.15
CA ILE A 254 11.86 -2.93 -3.99
C ILE A 254 11.68 -3.43 -2.55
N GLN A 255 11.71 -2.55 -1.55
CA GLN A 255 11.55 -2.94 -0.15
C GLN A 255 10.13 -3.44 0.21
N ALA A 256 9.09 -2.88 -0.41
CA ALA A 256 7.68 -3.23 -0.15
C ALA A 256 7.27 -4.65 -0.59
N SER A 257 8.16 -5.40 -1.26
CA SER A 257 7.86 -6.72 -1.81
C SER A 257 8.07 -7.88 -0.81
N TYR A 258 7.08 -8.77 -0.71
CA TYR A 258 7.01 -9.87 0.27
C TYR A 258 7.96 -11.06 0.01
N SER A 259 8.57 -11.17 -1.17
CA SER A 259 9.50 -12.26 -1.51
C SER A 259 10.70 -11.76 -2.32
N ASP A 260 11.84 -12.45 -2.17
CA ASP A 260 13.07 -12.13 -2.92
C ASP A 260 12.87 -12.20 -4.44
N ALA A 261 11.99 -13.08 -4.93
CA ALA A 261 11.67 -13.17 -6.36
C ALA A 261 10.94 -11.91 -6.86
N THR A 262 9.98 -11.39 -6.08
CA THR A 262 9.26 -10.16 -6.43
C THR A 262 10.17 -8.93 -6.34
N LYS A 263 11.06 -8.90 -5.33
CA LYS A 263 12.10 -7.87 -5.21
C LYS A 263 13.03 -7.85 -6.42
N LEU A 264 13.44 -9.03 -6.89
CA LEU A 264 14.33 -9.20 -8.03
C LEU A 264 13.70 -8.66 -9.31
N THR A 265 12.42 -8.97 -9.54
CA THR A 265 11.66 -8.44 -10.68
C THR A 265 11.55 -6.91 -10.61
N ALA A 266 11.18 -6.35 -9.46
CA ALA A 266 11.07 -4.90 -9.27
C ALA A 266 12.41 -4.18 -9.50
N ALA A 267 13.52 -4.75 -9.00
CA ALA A 267 14.85 -4.20 -9.20
C ALA A 267 15.26 -4.18 -10.67
N LYS A 268 15.08 -5.30 -11.39
CA LYS A 268 15.39 -5.37 -12.84
C LYS A 268 14.55 -4.38 -13.65
N GLN A 269 13.26 -4.26 -13.33
CA GLN A 269 12.36 -3.30 -13.97
C GLN A 269 12.82 -1.84 -13.75
N ALA A 270 13.26 -1.49 -12.54
CA ALA A 270 13.80 -0.17 -12.27
C ALA A 270 15.09 0.09 -13.07
N ILE A 271 15.97 -0.91 -13.15
CA ILE A 271 17.23 -0.84 -13.89
C ILE A 271 17.03 -0.62 -15.40
N ASP A 272 15.94 -1.15 -15.98
CA ASP A 272 15.67 -0.98 -17.42
C ASP A 272 15.26 0.46 -17.79
N GLY A 273 14.67 1.18 -16.84
CA GLY A 273 14.12 2.52 -17.05
C GLY A 273 15.13 3.67 -17.01
N TYR A 274 16.26 3.48 -16.31
CA TYR A 274 17.20 4.58 -16.02
C TYR A 274 18.66 4.15 -16.16
N TYR A 275 19.56 5.13 -16.25
CA TYR A 275 20.96 4.90 -15.88
C TYR A 275 21.16 5.19 -14.40
N PHE A 276 22.07 4.46 -13.77
CA PHE A 276 22.39 4.55 -12.34
C PHE A 276 23.87 4.85 -12.16
N THR A 277 24.23 5.43 -11.02
CA THR A 277 25.62 5.42 -10.56
C THR A 277 25.94 4.07 -9.90
N ALA A 278 27.21 3.66 -9.88
CA ALA A 278 27.65 2.44 -9.20
C ALA A 278 27.28 2.43 -7.71
N SER A 279 27.24 3.61 -7.07
CA SER A 279 26.76 3.75 -5.68
C SER A 279 25.27 3.46 -5.55
N GLN A 280 24.44 3.96 -6.47
CA GLN A 280 23.00 3.67 -6.50
C GLN A 280 22.74 2.19 -6.81
N VAL A 281 23.55 1.57 -7.68
CA VAL A 281 23.45 0.13 -7.92
C VAL A 281 23.84 -0.68 -6.69
N LYS A 282 24.88 -0.27 -5.96
CA LYS A 282 25.26 -0.89 -4.68
C LYS A 282 24.09 -0.87 -3.70
N ASP A 283 23.41 0.27 -3.55
CA ASP A 283 22.22 0.42 -2.72
C ASP A 283 21.12 -0.58 -3.08
N ILE A 284 20.85 -0.78 -4.38
CA ILE A 284 19.87 -1.78 -4.87
C ILE A 284 20.34 -3.20 -4.55
N VAL A 285 21.61 -3.52 -4.81
CA VAL A 285 22.20 -4.84 -4.56
C VAL A 285 22.09 -5.21 -3.08
N LEU A 286 22.37 -4.27 -2.18
CA LEU A 286 22.29 -4.48 -0.73
C LEU A 286 20.87 -4.71 -0.19
N MET A 287 19.82 -4.52 -1.00
CA MET A 287 18.43 -4.86 -0.63
C MET A 287 18.15 -6.36 -0.59
N PHE A 288 19.05 -7.16 -1.16
CA PHE A 288 18.93 -8.61 -1.20
C PHE A 288 19.81 -9.25 -0.12
N SER A 289 19.28 -10.26 0.57
CA SER A 289 20.00 -10.93 1.66
C SER A 289 21.04 -11.94 1.18
N TYR A 290 20.82 -12.55 0.00
CA TYR A 290 21.64 -13.63 -0.52
C TYR A 290 22.53 -13.17 -1.69
N ASP A 291 23.80 -13.59 -1.64
CA ASP A 291 24.82 -13.27 -2.66
C ASP A 291 24.41 -13.69 -4.08
N ALA A 292 23.60 -14.75 -4.24
CA ALA A 292 23.10 -15.17 -5.55
C ALA A 292 22.23 -14.09 -6.21
N ASN A 293 21.29 -13.51 -5.45
CA ASN A 293 20.40 -12.44 -5.94
C ASN A 293 21.15 -11.11 -6.12
N ARG A 294 22.08 -10.82 -5.20
CA ARG A 294 23.01 -9.68 -5.33
C ARG A 294 23.79 -9.75 -6.63
N LEU A 295 24.28 -10.93 -6.98
CA LEU A 295 25.12 -11.15 -8.15
C LEU A 295 24.32 -11.04 -9.44
N ASP A 296 23.09 -11.56 -9.45
CA ASP A 296 22.17 -11.41 -10.58
C ASP A 296 21.90 -9.93 -10.88
N ILE A 297 21.48 -9.15 -9.87
CA ILE A 297 21.22 -7.72 -10.05
C ILE A 297 22.49 -6.95 -10.43
N ALA A 298 23.64 -7.24 -9.81
CA ALA A 298 24.90 -6.57 -10.13
C ALA A 298 25.35 -6.82 -11.57
N LYS A 299 25.15 -8.03 -12.11
CA LYS A 299 25.41 -8.34 -13.52
C LYS A 299 24.42 -7.59 -14.42
N TYR A 300 23.13 -7.62 -14.07
CA TYR A 300 22.06 -6.97 -14.83
C TYR A 300 22.24 -5.44 -14.95
N ALA A 301 22.63 -4.79 -13.86
CA ALA A 301 22.77 -3.33 -13.78
C ALA A 301 24.05 -2.78 -14.44
N TYR A 302 25.03 -3.61 -14.76
CA TYR A 302 26.33 -3.14 -15.25
C TYR A 302 26.21 -2.31 -16.54
N GLY A 303 25.43 -2.77 -17.52
CA GLY A 303 25.16 -2.04 -18.77
C GLY A 303 24.30 -0.78 -18.60
N ARG A 304 23.76 -0.56 -17.41
CA ARG A 304 22.93 0.59 -17.04
C ARG A 304 23.62 1.45 -15.99
N THR A 305 24.93 1.33 -15.85
CA THR A 305 25.72 2.15 -14.93
C THR A 305 26.55 3.18 -15.66
N VAL A 306 26.58 4.43 -15.19
CA VAL A 306 27.33 5.50 -15.85
C VAL A 306 28.83 5.47 -15.58
N ASN A 307 29.24 5.15 -14.35
CA ASN A 307 30.64 5.07 -13.93
C ASN A 307 31.11 3.60 -13.88
N GLN A 308 31.00 2.91 -15.01
CA GLN A 308 31.41 1.50 -15.16
C GLN A 308 32.88 1.22 -14.79
N PRO A 309 33.87 2.10 -15.09
CA PRO A 309 35.26 1.85 -14.71
C PRO A 309 35.46 1.66 -13.20
N ASP A 310 34.62 2.30 -12.38
CA ASP A 310 34.70 2.24 -10.92
C ASP A 310 33.75 1.19 -10.32
N TYR A 311 33.01 0.43 -11.13
CA TYR A 311 31.91 -0.40 -10.66
C TYR A 311 32.31 -1.39 -9.55
N MET A 312 33.47 -2.04 -9.71
CA MET A 312 34.01 -2.96 -8.70
C MET A 312 34.51 -2.26 -7.43
N LEU A 313 34.89 -0.97 -7.51
CA LEU A 313 35.27 -0.19 -6.32
C LEU A 313 34.08 -0.01 -5.37
N TYR A 314 32.88 0.17 -5.91
CA TYR A 314 31.67 0.35 -5.11
C TYR A 314 31.03 -0.97 -4.68
N LEU A 315 30.96 -1.96 -5.57
CA LEU A 315 30.25 -3.22 -5.30
C LEU A 315 31.12 -4.30 -4.64
N GLY A 316 32.44 -4.12 -4.55
CA GLY A 316 33.36 -5.14 -4.04
C GLY A 316 33.10 -5.58 -2.59
N ASP A 317 32.56 -4.71 -1.74
CA ASP A 317 32.18 -5.00 -0.35
C ASP A 317 30.71 -5.42 -0.20
N ALA A 318 29.89 -5.33 -1.24
CA ALA A 318 28.48 -5.72 -1.21
C ALA A 318 28.26 -7.25 -1.19
N PHE A 319 29.30 -8.02 -1.51
CA PHE A 319 29.28 -9.48 -1.51
C PHE A 319 30.00 -10.04 -0.27
N ALA A 320 29.40 -11.02 0.39
CA ALA A 320 30.02 -11.72 1.51
C ALA A 320 31.05 -12.76 1.01
N SER A 321 30.74 -13.42 -0.11
CA SER A 321 31.55 -14.48 -0.72
C SER A 321 32.60 -13.94 -1.68
N ARG A 322 33.83 -14.46 -1.57
CA ARG A 322 34.90 -14.23 -2.56
C ARG A 322 34.51 -14.76 -3.95
N THR A 323 33.79 -15.88 -4.01
CA THR A 323 33.34 -16.49 -5.27
C THR A 323 32.45 -15.54 -6.07
N SER A 324 31.49 -14.87 -5.43
CA SER A 324 30.58 -13.94 -6.11
C SER A 324 31.31 -12.69 -6.61
N LYS A 325 32.32 -12.20 -5.87
CA LYS A 325 33.19 -11.10 -6.31
C LYS A 325 34.00 -11.49 -7.54
N ASP A 326 34.60 -12.67 -7.53
CA ASP A 326 35.40 -13.18 -8.65
C ASP A 326 34.52 -13.40 -9.90
N GLU A 327 33.28 -13.87 -9.72
CA GLU A 327 32.32 -14.02 -10.81
C GLU A 327 31.88 -12.68 -11.41
N LEU A 328 31.59 -11.67 -10.59
CA LEU A 328 31.25 -10.34 -11.09
C LEU A 328 32.43 -9.73 -11.84
N THR A 329 33.64 -9.88 -11.30
CA THR A 329 34.88 -9.42 -11.94
C THR A 329 35.07 -10.07 -13.31
N ARG A 330 34.87 -11.40 -13.41
CA ARG A 330 34.94 -12.14 -14.68
C ARG A 330 33.85 -11.70 -15.66
N TYR A 331 32.64 -11.42 -15.18
CA TYR A 331 31.56 -10.90 -16.02
C TYR A 331 31.93 -9.56 -16.65
N ILE A 332 32.38 -8.61 -15.82
CA ILE A 332 32.78 -7.27 -16.25
C ILE A 332 33.93 -7.31 -17.27
N ALA A 333 34.95 -8.13 -17.02
CA ALA A 333 36.09 -8.28 -17.92
C ALA A 333 35.70 -8.81 -19.31
N ASN A 334 34.59 -9.53 -19.42
CA ASN A 334 34.08 -10.09 -20.67
C ASN A 334 32.89 -9.31 -21.25
N TYR A 335 32.46 -8.23 -20.60
CA TYR A 335 31.31 -7.43 -21.03
C TYR A 335 31.71 -6.59 -22.25
N ARG A 336 30.93 -6.70 -23.33
CA ARG A 336 31.15 -5.99 -24.61
C ARG A 336 30.00 -5.06 -24.93
#